data_AF-A0AAE5T0B2-F1
#
_entry.id   AF-A0AAE5T0B2-F1
#
_cell.length_a   1.000
_cell.length_b   1.000
_cell.length_c   1.000
_cell.angle_alpha   90.00
_cell.angle_beta   90.00
_cell.angle_gamma   90.00
#
_symmetry.space_group_name_H-M   'P 1'
#
loop_
_entity.id
_entity.type
_entity.pdbx_description
1 polymer ?
#
loop_
_entity_poly.entity_id
_entity_poly.type
_entity_poly.pdbx_seq_one_letter_code
_entity_poly.pdbx_strand_id
1 'polypeptide(L)' 'MKSGLYIALICGILSGAVIFFNVPLFPSPVFPVIIGLIGIIATIWTFPNREISSMLKLGGIMVNLFPVIVGVITLFQT' A
#
# COMPACT_ATOMS: atom_id res chain seq x y z
N MET A 1 4.43 9.23 14.38
CA MET A 1 5.51 9.88 13.58
C MET A 1 5.01 10.05 12.17
N LYS A 2 5.16 11.23 11.56
CA LYS A 2 4.67 11.50 10.18
C LYS A 2 5.32 10.57 9.15
N SER A 3 6.53 10.08 9.43
CA SER A 3 7.29 9.14 8.60
C SER A 3 6.51 7.89 8.17
N GLY A 4 5.66 7.33 9.05
CA GLY A 4 4.87 6.14 8.70
C GLY A 4 3.89 6.38 7.54
N LEU A 5 3.32 7.58 7.45
CA LEU A 5 2.38 7.92 6.39
C LEU A 5 3.11 8.16 5.05
N TYR A 6 4.31 8.74 5.10
CA TYR A 6 5.15 8.88 3.91
C TYR A 6 5.59 7.52 3.37
N ILE A 7 5.98 6.60 4.25
CA ILE A 7 6.30 5.21 3.88
C ILE A 7 5.08 4.56 3.24
N ALA A 8 3.90 4.71 3.85
CA ALA A 8 2.65 4.18 3.30
C ALA A 8 2.31 4.73 1.90
N LEU A 9 2.57 6.01 1.66
CA LEU A 9 2.38 6.64 0.34
C LEU A 9 3.33 6.06 -0.71
N ILE A 10 4.62 5.92 -0.38
CA ILE A 10 5.61 5.33 -1.30
C ILE A 10 5.24 3.88 -1.62
N CYS A 11 4.89 3.09 -0.59
CA CYS A 11 4.41 1.72 -0.76
C CYS A 11 3.17 1.66 -1.67
N GLY A 12 2.20 2.53 -1.45
CA GLY A 12 0.97 2.58 -2.24
C GLY A 12 1.23 2.92 -3.70
N ILE A 13 2.14 3.86 -3.97
CA ILE A 13 2.56 4.22 -5.34
C ILE A 13 3.25 3.04 -6.02
N LEU A 14 4.21 2.39 -5.37
CA LEU A 14 4.95 1.26 -5.95
C LEU A 14 4.03 0.06 -6.20
N SER A 15 3.20 -0.29 -5.21
CA SER A 15 2.24 -1.39 -5.32
C SER A 15 1.18 -1.11 -6.40
N GLY A 16 0.56 0.07 -6.36
CA GLY A 16 -0.47 0.48 -7.31
C GLY A 16 0.04 0.64 -8.75
N ALA A 17 1.25 1.19 -8.94
CA ALA A 17 1.86 1.30 -10.26
C ALA A 17 2.03 -0.07 -10.92
N VAL A 18 2.50 -1.06 -10.17
CA VAL A 18 2.73 -2.40 -10.70
C VAL A 18 1.42 -3.17 -10.90
N ILE A 19 0.49 -3.12 -9.94
CA ILE A 19 -0.77 -3.89 -9.99
C ILE A 19 -1.80 -3.27 -10.94
N PHE A 20 -2.04 -1.96 -10.89
CA PHE A 20 -3.11 -1.34 -11.69
C PHE A 20 -2.66 -0.94 -13.10
N PHE A 21 -1.39 -0.57 -13.26
CA PHE A 21 -0.87 -0.07 -14.53
C PHE A 21 0.11 -1.04 -15.21
N ASN A 22 0.31 -2.24 -14.66
CA ASN A 22 1.21 -3.27 -15.20
C ASN A 22 2.65 -2.76 -15.45
N VAL A 23 3.15 -1.86 -14.58
CA VAL A 23 4.53 -1.37 -14.68
C VAL A 23 5.50 -2.53 -14.40
N PRO A 24 6.46 -2.84 -15.29
CA PRO A 24 7.33 -4.01 -15.19
C PRO A 24 8.49 -3.79 -14.21
N LEU A 25 8.18 -3.43 -12.97
CA LEU A 25 9.18 -3.13 -11.93
C LEU A 25 9.63 -4.38 -11.16
N PHE A 26 8.78 -5.40 -11.06
CA PHE A 26 9.04 -6.63 -10.33
C PHE A 26 8.75 -7.86 -11.19
N PRO A 27 9.46 -8.98 -10.96
CA PRO A 27 9.29 -10.20 -11.75
C PRO A 27 8.02 -10.99 -11.38
N SER A 28 7.32 -10.63 -10.30
CA SER A 28 6.13 -11.33 -9.82
C SER A 28 5.19 -10.40 -9.06
N PRO A 29 3.86 -10.60 -9.13
CA PRO A 29 2.87 -9.85 -8.36
C PRO A 29 2.97 -10.09 -6.83
N VAL A 30 3.74 -11.07 -6.37
CA VAL A 30 4.01 -11.28 -4.93
C VAL A 30 4.70 -10.06 -4.31
N PHE A 31 5.69 -9.48 -5.01
CA PHE A 31 6.45 -8.33 -4.51
C PHE A 31 5.59 -7.07 -4.25
N PRO A 32 4.80 -6.57 -5.23
CA PRO A 32 3.94 -5.42 -4.99
C PRO A 32 2.85 -5.67 -3.94
N VAL A 33 2.38 -6.91 -3.78
CA VAL A 33 1.46 -7.28 -2.67
C VAL A 33 2.15 -7.12 -1.31
N ILE A 34 3.38 -7.64 -1.14
CA ILE A 34 4.15 -7.47 0.09
C ILE A 34 4.41 -5.99 0.37
N ILE A 35 4.77 -5.20 -0.65
CA ILE A 35 5.00 -3.76 -0.52
C ILE A 35 3.72 -3.05 -0.04
N GLY A 36 2.56 -3.39 -0.61
CA GLY A 36 1.29 -2.84 -0.17
C GLY A 36 0.95 -3.21 1.28
N LEU A 37 1.21 -4.46 1.69
CA LEU A 37 1.04 -4.88 3.10
C LEU A 37 1.92 -4.07 4.06
N ILE A 38 3.18 -3.79 3.69
CA ILE A 38 4.07 -2.92 4.47
C ILE A 38 3.46 -1.51 4.59
N GLY A 39 2.88 -0.98 3.52
CA GLY A 39 2.22 0.33 3.55
C GLY A 39 0.98 0.39 4.45
N ILE A 40 0.20 -0.70 4.53
CA ILE A 40 -0.91 -0.82 5.49
C ILE A 40 -0.37 -0.77 6.92
N ILE A 41 0.65 -1.59 7.23
CA ILE A 41 1.27 -1.63 8.57
C ILE A 41 1.84 -0.25 8.95
N ALA A 42 2.54 0.41 8.01
CA ALA A 42 3.08 1.75 8.21
C ALA A 42 1.96 2.78 8.50
N THR A 43 0.81 2.66 7.84
CA THR A 43 -0.35 3.52 8.12
C THR A 43 -0.94 3.24 9.49
N ILE A 44 -1.11 1.98 9.87
CA ILE A 44 -1.64 1.59 11.19
C ILE A 44 -0.75 2.13 12.32
N TRP A 45 0.57 2.11 12.14
CA TRP A 45 1.50 2.70 13.11
C TRP A 45 1.29 4.22 13.28
N THR A 46 0.72 4.92 12.31
CA THR A 46 0.41 6.35 12.46
C THR A 46 -0.85 6.64 13.29
N PHE A 47 -1.66 5.63 13.63
CA PHE A 47 -2.96 5.81 14.28
C PHE A 47 -2.90 6.52 15.65
N PRO A 48 -1.94 6.21 16.55
CA PRO A 48 -1.83 6.89 17.83
C PRO A 48 -1.51 8.39 17.72
N ASN A 49 -0.99 8.85 16.58
CA ASN A 49 -0.65 10.25 16.40
C ASN A 49 -1.91 11.08 16.10
N ARG A 50 -2.30 11.96 17.04
CA ARG A 50 -3.50 12.80 16.94
C ARG A 50 -3.36 14.02 16.02
N GLU A 51 -2.15 14.37 15.60
CA GLU A 51 -1.92 15.49 14.67
C GLU A 51 -2.27 15.12 13.21
N ILE A 52 -2.25 13.84 12.87
CA ILE A 52 -2.58 13.34 11.52
C ILE A 52 -4.10 13.24 11.41
N SER A 53 -4.67 13.89 10.38
CA SER A 53 -6.11 13.87 10.16
C SER A 53 -6.63 12.46 9.89
N SER A 54 -7.83 12.17 10.38
CA SER A 54 -8.47 10.85 10.19
C SER A 54 -8.64 10.50 8.71
N MET A 55 -8.87 11.51 7.85
CA MET A 55 -8.98 11.33 6.41
C MET A 55 -7.67 10.88 5.77
N LEU A 56 -6.52 11.40 6.23
CA LEU A 56 -5.20 10.98 5.75
C LEU A 56 -4.88 9.55 6.19
N LYS A 57 -5.25 9.18 7.41
CA LYS A 57 -5.11 7.80 7.91
C LYS A 57 -5.94 6.81 7.09
N LEU A 58 -7.20 7.17 6.79
CA LEU A 58 -8.07 6.36 5.96
C LEU A 58 -7.54 6.24 4.52
N GLY A 59 -7.12 7.36 3.92
CA GLY A 59 -6.51 7.38 2.59
C GLY A 59 -5.24 6.52 2.52
N GLY A 60 -4.39 6.57 3.56
CA GLY A 60 -3.19 5.74 3.66
C GLY A 60 -3.48 4.24 3.70
N ILE A 61 -4.58 3.82 4.36
CA ILE A 61 -5.02 2.42 4.32
C ILE A 61 -5.54 2.08 2.92
N MET A 62 -6.46 2.90 2.38
CA MET A 62 -7.12 2.61 1.11
C MET A 62 -6.12 2.49 -0.06
N VAL A 63 -5.15 3.42 -0.15
CA VAL A 63 -4.15 3.43 -1.23
C VAL A 63 -3.28 2.17 -1.25
N ASN A 64 -3.15 1.47 -0.11
CA ASN A 64 -2.41 0.22 -0.02
C ASN A 64 -3.33 -1.03 -0.05
N LEU A 65 -4.53 -0.94 0.52
CA LEU A 65 -5.47 -2.05 0.60
C LEU A 65 -5.99 -2.47 -0.79
N PHE A 66 -6.36 -1.50 -1.64
CA PHE A 66 -6.86 -1.80 -2.99
C PHE A 66 -5.86 -2.58 -3.85
N PRO A 67 -4.59 -2.12 -4.01
CA PRO A 67 -3.64 -2.88 -4.82
C PRO A 67 -3.26 -4.23 -4.19
N VAL A 68 -3.30 -4.37 -2.86
CA VAL A 68 -3.13 -5.68 -2.20
C VAL A 68 -4.26 -6.63 -2.58
N ILE A 69 -5.53 -6.20 -2.48
CA ILE A 69 -6.68 -7.04 -2.84
C ILE A 69 -6.59 -7.50 -4.30
N VAL A 70 -6.34 -6.56 -5.22
CA VAL A 70 -6.23 -6.88 -6.64
C VAL A 70 -5.03 -7.78 -6.91
N GLY A 71 -3.87 -7.48 -6.33
CA GLY A 71 -2.68 -8.31 -6.51
C GLY A 71 -2.83 -9.73 -5.96
N VAL A 72 -3.56 -9.90 -4.84
CA VAL A 72 -3.91 -11.23 -4.31
C VAL A 72 -4.83 -11.97 -5.27
N ILE A 73 -5.86 -11.31 -5.83
CA ILE A 73 -6.74 -11.93 -6.84
C ILE A 73 -5.92 -12.36 -8.06
N THR A 74 -5.02 -11.51 -8.56
CA THR A 74 -4.14 -11.84 -9.70
C THR A 74 -3.30 -13.08 -9.41
N LEU A 75 -2.75 -13.21 -8.20
CA LEU A 75 -1.95 -14.37 -7.80
C LEU A 75 -2.74 -15.68 -7.77
N PHE A 76 -4.04 -15.64 -7.45
CA PHE A 76 -4.91 -16.83 -7.47
C PHE A 76 -5.43 -17.19 -8.87
N GLN A 77 -5.25 -16.30 -9.85
CA GLN A 77 -5.69 -16.51 -11.24
C GLN A 77 -4.56 -16.98 -12.17
N THR A 78 -3.30 -16.81 -11.76
CA THR A 78 -2.10 -17.34 -12.43
C THR A 78 -1.74 -18.74 -11.97
#